data_AF-A0A8E7B170-F1
#
_entry.id   AF-A0A8E7B170-F1
#
_cell.length_a   1.000
_cell.length_b   1.000
_cell.length_c   1.000
_cell.angle_alpha   90.00
_cell.angle_beta   90.00
_cell.angle_gamma   90.00
#
_symmetry.space_group_name_H-M   'P 1'
#
loop_
_entity.id
_entity.type
_entity.pdbx_description
1 polymer ?
#
loop_
_entity_poly.entity_id
_entity_poly.type
_entity_poly.pdbx_seq_one_letter_code
_entity_poly.pdbx_strand_id
1 'polypeptide(L)'
;MKLKIFTVIFCSTMLIISTSFAIALQYPDNNQIPVTPSNSIITPQNSPILTNPEVAKDCIPCQNKITANHMVVKVPKTGLSPPPESNALDNVSTQSRSEPVSSDVSIESGGHYIGVFRNAQWYVDVNANHRWDGTGTDRTTSFGLAGDIPVSTYFFGVFRNGVWYLDTNKNGRWDGSSVDSQTSFGLAGDIPVYGLYRGGTSIQIGVFRNTAYWYIDWNNNGRWDGAVTDKQWKFGLPGDKPVVADWSGSGVARIGVFRSGYWYVDWNGNGQWDGTSIDRRWKFGLAGDIPVVGDWSNSGVERIGVFRNGQWYIDWNNNHVWDGAVTDRQWSFGLAGDKPHVRHFSFVSGPSAEIVNAHNTWRSEVGTPAQTWSGSLETTAQRWATYMATNDVFSHSPKDGYYRYGSGGTYAGENIAWASYDRSWTDIVSHLTTTSWAGTEKQYYNHANTFPNCCIGGTCSHYTQVIWLDSTQIGCGKAYVPGNGYYYVCQYWSPGNYIGQKPY
;
A
#
# COMPACT_ATOMS: atom_id res chain seq x y z
N MET A 1 -7.54 37.84 -63.71
CA MET A 1 -8.45 37.46 -64.82
C MET A 1 -8.46 35.93 -64.91
N LYS A 2 -9.64 35.34 -65.15
CA LYS A 2 -10.01 33.91 -65.07
C LYS A 2 -8.98 32.88 -65.61
N LEU A 3 -8.92 31.68 -65.02
CA LEU A 3 -9.46 30.44 -65.63
C LEU A 3 -9.59 29.26 -64.63
N LYS A 4 -10.78 28.67 -64.58
CA LYS A 4 -11.12 27.34 -64.01
C LYS A 4 -10.94 26.30 -65.12
N ILE A 5 -10.40 25.11 -64.83
CA ILE A 5 -10.79 23.84 -65.47
C ILE A 5 -10.70 22.68 -64.46
N PHE A 6 -11.77 21.89 -64.42
CA PHE A 6 -11.99 20.62 -63.70
C PHE A 6 -11.34 19.44 -64.45
N THR A 7 -10.94 18.37 -63.77
CA THR A 7 -10.92 17.00 -64.34
C THR A 7 -11.17 15.97 -63.24
N VAL A 8 -11.86 14.89 -63.61
CA VAL A 8 -12.66 13.94 -62.81
C VAL A 8 -12.43 12.52 -63.36
N ILE A 9 -12.40 11.53 -62.45
CA ILE A 9 -12.57 10.04 -62.54
C ILE A 9 -11.49 9.19 -63.27
N PHE A 10 -11.17 7.92 -62.95
CA PHE A 10 -11.64 6.84 -62.04
C PHE A 10 -10.53 5.75 -61.98
N CYS A 11 -10.40 4.94 -60.90
CA CYS A 11 -10.37 3.46 -60.95
C CYS A 11 -10.13 2.79 -59.57
N SER A 12 -11.17 2.10 -59.10
CA SER A 12 -11.27 0.70 -58.62
C SER A 12 -10.28 0.01 -57.64
N THR A 13 -10.93 -0.65 -56.68
CA THR A 13 -10.55 -1.59 -55.60
C THR A 13 -10.12 -3.01 -56.05
N MET A 14 -9.23 -3.69 -55.28
CA MET A 14 -9.32 -5.15 -55.04
C MET A 14 -8.55 -5.66 -53.80
N LEU A 15 -9.08 -6.77 -53.28
CA LEU A 15 -8.92 -7.61 -52.07
C LEU A 15 -7.68 -8.51 -52.03
N ILE A 16 -7.02 -8.77 -50.87
CA ILE A 16 -6.31 -10.05 -50.57
C ILE A 16 -6.34 -10.40 -49.05
N ILE A 17 -6.56 -11.69 -48.80
CA ILE A 17 -6.67 -12.48 -47.57
C ILE A 17 -5.29 -12.74 -46.93
N SER A 18 -5.15 -12.72 -45.59
CA SER A 18 -3.95 -13.23 -44.90
C SER A 18 -4.24 -14.56 -44.20
N THR A 19 -3.64 -15.63 -44.69
CA THR A 19 -3.44 -16.92 -44.03
C THR A 19 -2.15 -16.92 -43.19
N SER A 20 -2.19 -17.62 -42.06
CA SER A 20 -1.06 -17.84 -41.16
C SER A 20 -0.06 -18.84 -41.75
N PHE A 21 1.24 -18.56 -41.61
CA PHE A 21 2.32 -19.54 -41.79
C PHE A 21 3.10 -19.70 -40.48
N ALA A 22 3.19 -20.94 -40.02
CA ALA A 22 4.08 -21.39 -38.96
C ALA A 22 5.47 -21.66 -39.54
N ILE A 23 6.52 -21.35 -38.78
CA ILE A 23 7.89 -21.83 -39.02
C ILE A 23 8.24 -22.79 -37.90
N ALA A 24 8.51 -24.04 -38.29
CA ALA A 24 9.09 -25.07 -37.45
C ALA A 24 10.63 -25.00 -37.52
N LEU A 25 11.28 -25.21 -36.38
CA LEU A 25 12.66 -25.69 -36.31
C LEU A 25 12.65 -26.97 -35.46
N GLN A 26 13.25 -28.01 -36.00
CA GLN A 26 13.23 -29.40 -35.57
C GLN A 26 14.62 -29.80 -35.04
N TYR A 27 14.70 -30.64 -34.00
CA TYR A 27 15.77 -31.61 -33.70
C TYR A 27 15.38 -32.47 -32.46
N PRO A 28 15.97 -33.67 -32.23
CA PRO A 28 15.31 -34.97 -32.50
C PRO A 28 14.97 -35.81 -31.25
N ASP A 29 14.22 -36.89 -31.51
CA ASP A 29 13.74 -37.94 -30.60
C ASP A 29 14.82 -38.69 -29.79
N ASN A 30 14.50 -39.02 -28.53
CA ASN A 30 14.44 -40.41 -28.02
C ASN A 30 14.25 -40.47 -26.49
N ASN A 31 13.08 -40.94 -26.03
CA ASN A 31 12.96 -42.15 -25.21
C ASN A 31 11.49 -42.44 -24.87
N GLN A 32 11.02 -43.56 -25.41
CA GLN A 32 9.73 -44.20 -25.14
C GLN A 32 9.76 -44.99 -23.83
N ILE A 33 8.69 -44.94 -23.01
CA ILE A 33 8.07 -46.07 -22.30
C ILE A 33 6.55 -45.76 -22.13
N PRO A 34 5.62 -46.74 -22.28
CA PRO A 34 4.24 -46.52 -22.72
C PRO A 34 3.20 -46.56 -21.59
N VAL A 35 2.06 -45.88 -21.78
CA VAL A 35 0.83 -46.18 -21.02
C VAL A 35 -0.37 -46.25 -21.97
N THR A 36 -0.99 -47.42 -22.00
CA THR A 36 -2.20 -47.81 -22.73
C THR A 36 -3.46 -47.07 -22.25
N PRO A 37 -4.51 -46.93 -23.10
CA PRO A 37 -5.72 -46.20 -22.76
C PRO A 37 -6.79 -47.12 -22.12
N SER A 38 -7.49 -46.63 -21.11
CA SER A 38 -8.79 -47.19 -20.73
C SER A 38 -9.74 -46.11 -20.22
N ASN A 39 -10.83 -45.92 -20.97
CA ASN A 39 -12.03 -45.20 -20.57
C ASN A 39 -12.57 -45.71 -19.23
N SER A 40 -12.93 -44.79 -18.33
CA SER A 40 -14.14 -44.95 -17.52
C SER A 40 -14.67 -43.58 -17.09
N ILE A 41 -15.83 -43.25 -17.64
CA ILE A 41 -16.70 -42.15 -17.24
C ILE A 41 -17.32 -42.57 -15.90
N ILE A 42 -17.11 -41.76 -14.86
CA ILE A 42 -17.88 -41.84 -13.61
C ILE A 42 -18.75 -40.59 -13.54
N THR A 43 -20.05 -40.78 -13.67
CA THR A 43 -21.09 -39.80 -13.40
C THR A 43 -21.26 -39.61 -11.88
N PRO A 44 -21.44 -38.37 -11.38
CA PRO A 44 -22.07 -38.14 -10.08
C PRO A 44 -23.58 -38.00 -10.24
N GLN A 45 -24.28 -38.60 -9.29
CA GLN A 45 -25.73 -38.76 -9.23
C GLN A 45 -26.51 -37.44 -9.23
N ASN A 46 -27.67 -37.50 -9.90
CA ASN A 46 -28.76 -36.54 -9.83
C ASN A 46 -29.31 -36.39 -8.41
N SER A 47 -29.39 -35.15 -7.92
CA SER A 47 -30.46 -34.72 -7.02
C SER A 47 -31.42 -33.82 -7.80
N PRO A 48 -32.75 -33.87 -7.56
CA PRO A 48 -33.72 -33.33 -8.48
C PRO A 48 -33.78 -31.82 -8.39
N ILE A 49 -33.29 -31.16 -9.43
CA ILE A 49 -33.49 -29.73 -9.67
C ILE A 49 -34.95 -29.54 -10.08
N LEU A 50 -35.82 -29.24 -9.11
CA LEU A 50 -37.12 -28.63 -9.38
C LEU A 50 -36.89 -27.15 -9.70
N THR A 51 -36.32 -26.85 -10.87
CA THR A 51 -36.31 -25.47 -11.38
C THR A 51 -37.61 -25.21 -12.10
N ASN A 52 -38.34 -24.21 -11.62
CA ASN A 52 -39.32 -23.52 -12.44
C ASN A 52 -38.58 -22.93 -13.67
N PRO A 53 -38.83 -23.40 -14.91
CA PRO A 53 -38.03 -23.04 -16.09
C PRO A 53 -38.11 -21.57 -16.50
N GLU A 54 -39.08 -20.82 -15.96
CA GLU A 54 -39.27 -19.41 -16.31
C GLU A 54 -38.26 -18.49 -15.60
N VAL A 55 -37.80 -18.83 -14.39
CA VAL A 55 -36.92 -17.94 -13.58
C VAL A 55 -35.44 -18.09 -13.92
N ALA A 56 -35.00 -19.25 -14.42
CA ALA A 56 -33.60 -19.50 -14.79
C ALA A 56 -33.17 -18.77 -16.07
N LYS A 57 -34.11 -18.39 -16.95
CA LYS A 57 -33.81 -17.73 -18.23
C LYS A 57 -33.31 -16.30 -18.08
N ASP A 58 -33.71 -15.62 -17.00
CA ASP A 58 -33.35 -14.21 -16.76
C ASP A 58 -32.09 -14.05 -15.89
N CYS A 59 -31.55 -15.16 -15.37
CA CYS A 59 -30.32 -15.16 -14.58
C CYS A 59 -29.08 -15.19 -15.47
N ILE A 60 -28.20 -14.20 -15.28
CA ILE A 60 -26.85 -14.22 -15.83
C ILE A 60 -25.90 -14.68 -14.70
N PRO A 61 -25.26 -15.87 -14.82
CA PRO A 61 -24.25 -16.30 -13.85
C PRO A 61 -23.08 -15.32 -13.84
N CYS A 62 -22.61 -14.91 -12.65
CA CYS A 62 -21.61 -13.85 -12.48
C CYS A 62 -20.27 -14.09 -13.22
N GLN A 63 -19.93 -15.33 -13.58
CA GLN A 63 -18.69 -15.64 -14.32
C GLN A 63 -18.87 -15.69 -15.85
N ASN A 64 -20.10 -15.77 -16.37
CA ASN A 64 -20.35 -15.91 -17.82
C ASN A 64 -20.44 -14.57 -18.57
N LYS A 65 -20.22 -13.44 -17.89
CA LYS A 65 -20.05 -12.11 -18.48
C LYS A 65 -18.68 -11.48 -18.14
N ILE A 66 -17.62 -12.27 -18.05
CA ILE A 66 -16.25 -11.75 -18.18
C ILE A 66 -15.99 -11.47 -19.68
N THR A 67 -16.81 -10.60 -20.27
CA THR A 67 -16.59 -10.03 -21.60
C THR A 67 -16.86 -8.54 -21.48
N ALA A 68 -15.79 -7.79 -21.26
CA ALA A 68 -15.59 -6.39 -21.66
C ALA A 68 -16.84 -5.49 -21.75
N ASN A 69 -17.64 -5.40 -20.68
CA ASN A 69 -18.44 -4.20 -20.45
C ASN A 69 -17.70 -3.38 -19.40
N HIS A 70 -16.64 -2.71 -19.86
CA HIS A 70 -15.84 -1.77 -19.09
C HIS A 70 -16.74 -0.66 -18.55
N MET A 71 -17.00 -0.61 -17.24
CA MET A 71 -17.59 0.58 -16.64
C MET A 71 -16.52 1.67 -16.54
N VAL A 72 -16.49 2.53 -17.55
CA VAL A 72 -15.78 3.81 -17.52
C VAL A 72 -16.69 4.81 -16.81
N VAL A 73 -16.28 5.35 -15.67
CA VAL A 73 -17.00 6.41 -14.96
C VAL A 73 -16.91 7.73 -15.77
N LYS A 74 -17.72 7.89 -16.82
CA LYS A 74 -17.86 9.18 -17.54
C LYS A 74 -19.01 9.99 -16.94
N VAL A 75 -18.69 11.08 -16.25
CA VAL A 75 -19.68 12.06 -15.77
C VAL A 75 -19.65 13.29 -16.69
N PRO A 76 -20.79 13.71 -17.29
CA PRO A 76 -20.84 14.93 -18.11
C PRO A 76 -20.73 16.21 -17.26
N LYS A 77 -20.00 17.20 -17.78
CA LYS A 77 -19.99 18.58 -17.27
C LYS A 77 -21.39 19.18 -17.43
N THR A 78 -22.13 19.41 -16.35
CA THR A 78 -23.35 20.24 -16.42
C THR A 78 -22.95 21.70 -16.60
N GLY A 79 -23.36 22.28 -17.73
CA GLY A 79 -23.06 23.65 -18.10
C GLY A 79 -23.72 24.67 -17.18
N LEU A 80 -22.93 25.64 -16.73
CA LEU A 80 -23.43 26.92 -16.24
C LEU A 80 -22.74 28.01 -17.09
N SER A 81 -23.55 28.73 -17.85
CA SER A 81 -23.16 29.96 -18.54
C SER A 81 -22.92 31.05 -17.49
N PRO A 82 -21.92 31.93 -17.63
CA PRO A 82 -21.67 32.99 -16.66
C PRO A 82 -22.66 34.14 -16.84
N PRO A 83 -23.19 34.75 -15.76
CA PRO A 83 -23.73 36.11 -15.80
C PRO A 83 -22.64 37.14 -15.49
N PRO A 84 -22.85 38.42 -15.86
CA PRO A 84 -21.78 39.38 -16.14
C PRO A 84 -21.22 40.06 -14.88
N GLU A 85 -19.98 40.52 -15.03
CA GLU A 85 -19.23 41.35 -14.08
C GLU A 85 -19.98 42.64 -13.71
N SER A 86 -19.93 43.00 -12.43
CA SER A 86 -20.03 44.39 -12.00
C SER A 86 -19.16 44.64 -10.77
N ASN A 87 -18.40 45.74 -10.85
CA ASN A 87 -17.47 46.26 -9.85
C ASN A 87 -18.19 46.78 -8.59
N ALA A 88 -17.60 46.62 -7.39
CA ALA A 88 -17.41 47.71 -6.42
C ALA A 88 -16.67 47.26 -5.14
N LEU A 89 -16.06 48.27 -4.51
CA LEU A 89 -15.07 48.29 -3.44
C LEU A 89 -15.59 48.03 -2.00
N ASP A 90 -14.63 47.64 -1.16
CA ASP A 90 -14.38 47.97 0.25
C ASP A 90 -15.33 47.61 1.41
N ASN A 91 -14.64 47.11 2.45
CA ASN A 91 -14.79 47.31 3.90
C ASN A 91 -15.43 46.22 4.80
N VAL A 92 -14.68 46.03 5.88
CA VAL A 92 -14.76 45.08 7.00
C VAL A 92 -16.06 45.22 7.81
N SER A 93 -16.71 44.09 8.14
CA SER A 93 -17.31 43.88 9.47
C SER A 93 -17.50 42.39 9.79
N THR A 94 -17.28 42.04 11.06
CA THR A 94 -17.36 40.72 11.67
C THR A 94 -18.79 40.23 11.90
N GLN A 95 -19.13 38.99 11.52
CA GLN A 95 -19.82 38.01 12.39
C GLN A 95 -20.04 36.63 11.71
N SER A 96 -19.59 35.60 12.43
CA SER A 96 -20.01 34.19 12.45
C SER A 96 -20.96 33.64 11.37
N ARG A 97 -20.50 32.61 10.63
CA ARG A 97 -21.29 31.42 10.27
C ARG A 97 -20.40 30.32 9.66
N SER A 98 -20.49 29.14 10.26
CA SER A 98 -20.46 27.77 9.69
C SER A 98 -19.56 27.47 8.48
N GLU A 99 -18.63 26.51 8.69
CA GLU A 99 -18.18 25.42 7.79
C GLU A 99 -18.44 25.57 6.28
N PRO A 100 -17.43 25.26 5.45
CA PRO A 100 -17.58 24.03 4.69
C PRO A 100 -16.32 23.16 4.60
N VAL A 101 -16.53 21.88 4.94
CA VAL A 101 -16.24 20.67 4.14
C VAL A 101 -14.80 20.46 3.68
N SER A 102 -14.20 19.44 4.28
CA SER A 102 -12.93 18.80 3.93
C SER A 102 -12.84 18.43 2.45
N SER A 103 -11.81 18.95 1.78
CA SER A 103 -11.28 18.34 0.57
C SER A 103 -10.08 17.48 0.99
N ASP A 104 -10.34 16.18 1.14
CA ASP A 104 -9.33 15.16 1.39
C ASP A 104 -8.35 15.12 0.21
N VAL A 105 -7.10 15.50 0.48
CA VAL A 105 -6.00 15.37 -0.48
C VAL A 105 -5.42 13.96 -0.32
N SER A 106 -5.55 13.14 -1.36
CA SER A 106 -4.88 11.84 -1.44
C SER A 106 -3.44 12.01 -1.92
N ILE A 107 -2.48 11.31 -1.29
CA ILE A 107 -1.09 11.29 -1.78
C ILE A 107 -0.46 9.89 -1.62
N GLU A 108 -0.35 9.25 -2.78
CA GLU A 108 0.78 8.50 -3.38
C GLU A 108 1.72 7.62 -2.53
N SER A 109 1.67 6.32 -2.84
CA SER A 109 2.78 5.39 -3.09
C SER A 109 4.09 5.53 -2.29
N GLY A 110 4.34 4.55 -1.42
CA GLY A 110 5.68 3.94 -1.22
C GLY A 110 6.77 4.76 -0.53
N GLY A 111 6.54 6.03 -0.22
CA GLY A 111 7.52 6.88 0.48
C GLY A 111 7.60 6.59 1.97
N HIS A 112 8.80 6.72 2.54
CA HIS A 112 8.95 6.81 4.00
C HIS A 112 8.34 8.12 4.48
N TYR A 113 7.27 8.04 5.28
CA TYR A 113 6.76 9.25 5.95
C TYR A 113 7.76 9.70 7.02
N ILE A 114 7.68 10.98 7.38
CA ILE A 114 8.41 11.54 8.51
C ILE A 114 7.46 11.80 9.66
N GLY A 115 7.94 11.57 10.87
CA GLY A 115 7.21 11.87 12.08
C GLY A 115 8.15 12.26 13.21
N VAL A 116 7.58 12.82 14.26
CA VAL A 116 8.28 13.13 15.49
C VAL A 116 7.49 12.64 16.69
N PHE A 117 8.19 12.21 17.72
CA PHE A 117 7.61 11.83 19.01
C PHE A 117 8.00 12.81 20.10
N ARG A 118 7.00 13.32 20.81
CA ARG A 118 7.15 14.31 21.89
C ARG A 118 6.14 14.01 22.99
N ASN A 119 6.61 13.86 24.22
CA ASN A 119 5.78 13.74 25.42
C ASN A 119 4.59 12.76 25.28
N ALA A 120 4.85 11.52 24.89
CA ALA A 120 3.83 10.48 24.67
C ALA A 120 2.96 10.63 23.40
N GLN A 121 3.23 11.64 22.57
CA GLN A 121 2.47 11.89 21.35
C GLN A 121 3.34 11.78 20.11
N TRP A 122 2.79 11.11 19.10
CA TRP A 122 3.28 11.11 17.74
C TRP A 122 2.68 12.29 16.98
N TYR A 123 3.50 12.90 16.13
CA TYR A 123 3.10 13.89 15.15
C TYR A 123 3.64 13.39 13.81
N VAL A 124 2.76 13.14 12.85
CA VAL A 124 3.14 12.54 11.57
C VAL A 124 2.66 13.41 10.43
N ASP A 125 3.60 13.67 9.54
CA ASP A 125 3.37 14.30 8.25
C ASP A 125 2.75 13.27 7.31
N VAL A 126 1.43 13.35 7.14
CA VAL A 126 0.68 12.38 6.34
C VAL A 126 0.50 12.87 4.89
N ASN A 127 0.56 14.18 4.66
CA ASN A 127 0.45 14.77 3.33
C ASN A 127 1.82 15.01 2.66
N ALA A 128 2.91 14.61 3.32
CA ALA A 128 4.29 14.74 2.82
C ALA A 128 4.65 16.18 2.40
N ASN A 129 4.01 17.18 3.02
CA ASN A 129 4.32 18.58 2.74
C ASN A 129 5.55 19.07 3.54
N HIS A 130 6.06 18.21 4.44
CA HIS A 130 7.21 18.42 5.30
C HIS A 130 7.10 19.66 6.21
N ARG A 131 5.87 19.99 6.60
CA ARG A 131 5.51 21.12 7.46
C ARG A 131 4.38 20.72 8.40
N TRP A 132 4.55 20.97 9.70
CA TRP A 132 3.42 20.87 10.61
C TRP A 132 2.45 22.03 10.33
N ASP A 133 1.33 21.75 9.66
CA ASP A 133 0.32 22.78 9.36
C ASP A 133 -0.87 22.77 10.33
N GLY A 134 -0.99 21.72 11.15
CA GLY A 134 -2.03 21.59 12.17
C GLY A 134 -3.45 21.48 11.60
N THR A 135 -3.58 21.33 10.28
CA THR A 135 -4.83 21.10 9.58
C THR A 135 -5.05 19.59 9.40
N GLY A 136 -6.30 19.16 9.17
CA GLY A 136 -6.75 17.76 9.23
C GLY A 136 -6.05 16.75 8.32
N THR A 137 -5.01 17.17 7.60
CA THR A 137 -4.05 16.31 6.90
C THR A 137 -3.00 15.71 7.83
N ASP A 138 -2.39 16.48 8.74
CA ASP A 138 -1.39 15.96 9.68
C ASP A 138 -2.04 15.21 10.84
N ARG A 139 -1.36 14.19 11.37
CA ARG A 139 -1.95 13.33 12.41
C ARG A 139 -1.18 13.35 13.71
N THR A 140 -1.95 13.24 14.79
CA THR A 140 -1.41 12.90 16.10
C THR A 140 -1.98 11.58 16.59
N THR A 141 -1.16 10.83 17.32
CA THR A 141 -1.67 9.71 18.11
C THR A 141 -0.98 9.61 19.46
N SER A 142 -1.71 9.12 20.45
CA SER A 142 -1.24 8.97 21.82
C SER A 142 -0.93 7.51 22.09
N PHE A 143 0.22 7.06 21.59
CA PHE A 143 0.74 5.71 21.84
C PHE A 143 2.12 5.81 22.47
N GLY A 144 2.19 5.43 23.74
CA GLY A 144 3.38 5.51 24.57
C GLY A 144 3.22 6.41 25.78
N LEU A 145 4.32 6.65 26.48
CA LEU A 145 4.46 7.52 27.64
C LEU A 145 5.62 8.50 27.43
N ALA A 146 5.70 9.51 28.30
CA ALA A 146 6.85 10.41 28.31
C ALA A 146 8.14 9.64 28.60
N GLY A 147 9.19 9.91 27.82
CA GLY A 147 10.50 9.24 27.93
C GLY A 147 10.71 8.07 26.96
N ASP A 148 9.64 7.49 26.42
CA ASP A 148 9.70 6.37 25.49
C ASP A 148 10.51 6.68 24.22
N ILE A 149 11.14 5.65 23.65
CA ILE A 149 11.85 5.75 22.38
C ILE A 149 10.91 5.30 21.24
N PRO A 150 10.65 6.15 20.23
CA PRO A 150 9.79 5.78 19.11
C PRO A 150 10.41 4.67 18.26
N VAL A 151 9.59 3.70 17.85
CA VAL A 151 9.94 2.66 16.87
C VAL A 151 8.82 2.53 15.83
N SER A 152 9.16 2.16 14.60
CA SER A 152 8.17 1.86 13.57
C SER A 152 8.64 0.72 12.70
N THR A 153 8.18 -0.47 13.05
CA THR A 153 8.36 -1.70 12.27
C THR A 153 7.30 -1.74 11.15
N TYR A 154 6.56 -2.83 11.00
CA TYR A 154 5.25 -2.82 10.30
C TYR A 154 4.15 -2.12 11.11
N PHE A 155 4.44 -1.88 12.38
CA PHE A 155 3.59 -1.27 13.37
C PHE A 155 4.38 -0.13 13.99
N PHE A 156 3.73 1.01 14.19
CA PHE A 156 4.30 2.03 15.04
C PHE A 156 4.25 1.54 16.50
N GLY A 157 5.16 2.04 17.31
CA GLY A 157 5.27 1.56 18.68
C GLY A 157 6.33 2.29 19.46
N VAL A 158 6.54 1.86 20.69
CA VAL A 158 7.54 2.44 21.58
C VAL A 158 8.40 1.38 22.24
N PHE A 159 9.63 1.75 22.52
CA PHE A 159 10.54 0.98 23.37
C PHE A 159 10.69 1.69 24.71
N ARG A 160 10.50 0.92 25.79
CA ARG A 160 10.61 1.40 27.17
C ARG A 160 11.30 0.35 28.03
N ASN A 161 12.46 0.72 28.58
CA ASN A 161 13.17 -0.08 29.58
C ASN A 161 13.38 -1.57 29.21
N GLY A 162 13.71 -1.87 27.94
CA GLY A 162 13.91 -3.25 27.48
C GLY A 162 12.68 -3.91 26.85
N VAL A 163 11.54 -3.22 26.83
CA VAL A 163 10.27 -3.77 26.35
C VAL A 163 9.78 -3.01 25.12
N TRP A 164 9.39 -3.75 24.10
CA TRP A 164 8.75 -3.28 22.89
C TRP A 164 7.24 -3.31 23.06
N TYR A 165 6.57 -2.21 22.73
CA TYR A 165 5.12 -2.09 22.66
C TYR A 165 4.77 -1.69 21.23
N LEU A 166 4.06 -2.53 20.50
CA LEU A 166 3.73 -2.31 19.09
C LEU A 166 2.21 -2.31 18.91
N ASP A 167 1.68 -1.29 18.26
CA ASP A 167 0.26 -1.23 17.91
C ASP A 167 -0.03 -2.19 16.75
N THR A 168 -0.43 -3.43 17.09
CA THR A 168 -0.64 -4.46 16.07
C THR A 168 -1.99 -4.37 15.38
N ASN A 169 -2.98 -3.74 16.02
CA ASN A 169 -4.28 -3.47 15.40
C ASN A 169 -4.29 -2.15 14.62
N LYS A 170 -3.24 -1.34 14.77
CA LYS A 170 -2.92 -0.09 14.08
C LYS A 170 -3.90 1.05 14.38
N ASN A 171 -4.68 0.98 15.45
CA ASN A 171 -5.74 1.94 15.77
C ASN A 171 -5.27 3.27 16.42
N GLY A 172 -3.97 3.43 16.67
CA GLY A 172 -3.44 4.64 17.30
C GLY A 172 -3.25 4.52 18.82
N ARG A 173 -3.68 3.44 19.47
CA ARG A 173 -3.85 3.36 20.93
C ARG A 173 -3.25 2.07 21.48
N TRP A 174 -2.85 2.13 22.75
CA TRP A 174 -2.45 0.94 23.49
C TRP A 174 -3.68 0.30 24.13
N ASP A 175 -4.08 -0.87 23.63
CA ASP A 175 -5.27 -1.61 24.07
C ASP A 175 -4.93 -2.79 24.99
N GLY A 176 -3.67 -2.90 25.39
CA GLY A 176 -3.19 -4.00 26.23
C GLY A 176 -2.66 -5.19 25.43
N SER A 177 -1.91 -6.07 26.10
CA SER A 177 -1.15 -7.15 25.45
C SER A 177 -1.99 -8.28 24.86
N SER A 178 -3.32 -8.23 25.01
CA SER A 178 -4.26 -9.15 24.36
C SER A 178 -4.65 -8.71 22.94
N VAL A 179 -4.40 -7.44 22.61
CA VAL A 179 -4.74 -6.82 21.33
C VAL A 179 -3.47 -6.30 20.64
N ASP A 180 -2.58 -5.70 21.42
CA ASP A 180 -1.29 -5.18 20.98
C ASP A 180 -0.14 -6.11 21.37
N SER A 181 0.99 -5.96 20.68
CA SER A 181 2.17 -6.76 20.97
C SER A 181 3.02 -6.11 22.05
N GLN A 182 3.36 -6.91 23.07
CA GLN A 182 4.35 -6.59 24.09
C GLN A 182 5.45 -7.65 24.07
N THR A 183 6.68 -7.26 23.78
CA THR A 183 7.82 -8.18 23.69
C THR A 183 9.00 -7.70 24.54
N SER A 184 9.51 -8.57 25.40
CA SER A 184 10.69 -8.25 26.24
C SER A 184 11.97 -8.68 25.53
N PHE A 185 12.57 -7.76 24.79
CA PHE A 185 13.82 -7.97 24.07
C PHE A 185 14.72 -6.73 24.24
N GLY A 186 15.52 -6.74 25.31
CA GLY A 186 16.42 -5.65 25.67
C GLY A 186 16.50 -5.42 27.18
N LEU A 187 17.30 -4.44 27.57
CA LEU A 187 17.48 -3.97 28.94
C LEU A 187 17.21 -2.46 29.05
N ALA A 188 17.07 -1.97 30.27
CA ALA A 188 17.00 -0.53 30.51
C ALA A 188 18.30 0.17 30.03
N GLY A 189 18.14 1.26 29.27
CA GLY A 189 19.26 2.00 28.67
C GLY A 189 19.72 1.51 27.30
N ASP A 190 19.19 0.39 26.81
CA ASP A 190 19.40 -0.04 25.42
C ASP A 190 18.66 0.88 24.43
N ILE A 191 19.18 0.99 23.20
CA ILE A 191 18.56 1.72 22.10
C ILE A 191 17.93 0.70 21.13
N PRO A 192 16.64 0.81 20.78
CA PRO A 192 16.00 -0.11 19.85
C PRO A 192 16.55 0.07 18.43
N VAL A 193 16.73 -1.04 17.73
CA VAL A 193 17.12 -1.12 16.33
C VAL A 193 16.28 -2.19 15.63
N TYR A 194 15.98 -2.00 14.35
CA TYR A 194 15.18 -2.96 13.60
C TYR A 194 15.37 -2.75 12.10
N GLY A 195 15.15 -3.79 11.31
CA GLY A 195 15.31 -3.75 9.87
C GLY A 195 15.17 -5.13 9.22
N LEU A 196 15.29 -5.17 7.90
CA LEU A 196 15.29 -6.40 7.10
C LEU A 196 16.70 -6.99 7.03
N TYR A 197 17.27 -7.42 8.16
CA TYR A 197 18.65 -7.94 8.22
C TYR A 197 18.81 -9.25 7.44
N ARG A 198 17.73 -10.04 7.34
CA ARG A 198 17.66 -11.27 6.53
C ARG A 198 17.18 -11.03 5.10
N GLY A 199 16.86 -9.78 4.74
CA GLY A 199 16.10 -9.44 3.55
C GLY A 199 14.64 -9.91 3.61
N GLY A 200 13.96 -9.86 2.46
CA GLY A 200 12.58 -10.30 2.33
C GLY A 200 11.59 -9.33 3.00
N THR A 201 10.56 -9.87 3.65
CA THR A 201 9.43 -9.10 4.20
C THR A 201 9.28 -9.25 5.71
N SER A 202 10.26 -9.80 6.43
CA SER A 202 10.15 -9.92 7.88
C SER A 202 11.18 -9.03 8.55
N ILE A 203 10.72 -8.03 9.28
CA ILE A 203 11.58 -7.14 10.07
C ILE A 203 12.06 -7.94 11.30
N GLN A 204 13.37 -7.90 11.58
CA GLN A 204 13.91 -8.35 12.86
C GLN A 204 14.00 -7.15 13.79
N ILE A 205 13.73 -7.37 15.07
CA ILE A 205 13.96 -6.41 16.15
C ILE A 205 15.31 -6.67 16.83
N GLY A 206 15.85 -5.65 17.48
CA GLY A 206 17.12 -5.78 18.18
C GLY A 206 17.43 -4.57 19.04
N VAL A 207 18.51 -4.66 19.80
CA VAL A 207 18.98 -3.55 20.63
C VAL A 207 20.47 -3.26 20.41
N PHE A 208 20.81 -1.98 20.44
CA PHE A 208 22.17 -1.49 20.58
C PHE A 208 22.41 -1.07 22.03
N ARG A 209 23.41 -1.68 22.65
CA ARG A 209 23.80 -1.41 24.03
C ARG A 209 24.97 -0.45 24.07
N ASN A 210 25.04 0.42 25.08
CA ASN A 210 26.12 1.40 25.27
C ASN A 210 27.54 0.80 25.37
N THR A 211 27.68 -0.52 25.41
CA THR A 211 28.95 -1.25 25.25
C THR A 211 29.36 -1.45 23.78
N ALA A 212 28.66 -0.84 22.82
CA ALA A 212 28.79 -1.03 21.37
C ALA A 212 28.43 -2.44 20.86
N TYR A 213 27.59 -3.15 21.60
CA TYR A 213 27.10 -4.46 21.19
C TYR A 213 25.69 -4.36 20.63
N TRP A 214 25.48 -5.03 19.51
CA TRP A 214 24.20 -5.22 18.85
C TRP A 214 23.69 -6.61 19.19
N TYR A 215 22.41 -6.72 19.55
CA TYR A 215 21.72 -7.97 19.81
C TYR A 215 20.48 -7.99 18.92
N ILE A 216 20.40 -8.89 17.95
CA ILE A 216 19.28 -8.97 17.00
C ILE A 216 18.57 -10.30 17.21
N ASP A 217 17.25 -10.23 17.42
CA ASP A 217 16.37 -11.39 17.38
C ASP A 217 16.35 -11.93 15.95
N TRP A 218 17.16 -12.96 15.70
CA TRP A 218 17.37 -13.43 14.34
C TRP A 218 16.30 -14.40 13.91
N ASN A 219 15.68 -15.13 14.85
CA ASN A 219 14.65 -16.11 14.56
C ASN A 219 13.22 -15.54 14.64
N ASN A 220 13.06 -14.28 15.08
CA ASN A 220 11.81 -13.56 15.27
C ASN A 220 10.87 -14.20 16.31
N ASN A 221 11.41 -14.78 17.37
CA ASN A 221 10.61 -15.37 18.44
C ASN A 221 10.39 -14.43 19.64
N GLY A 222 10.97 -13.22 19.60
CA GLY A 222 10.85 -12.21 20.63
C GLY A 222 11.70 -12.47 21.88
N ARG A 223 12.70 -13.36 21.83
CA ARG A 223 13.54 -13.74 22.96
C ARG A 223 15.02 -13.78 22.56
N TRP A 224 15.89 -13.45 23.51
CA TRP A 224 17.33 -13.64 23.33
C TRP A 224 17.71 -15.10 23.64
N ASP A 225 18.02 -15.86 22.61
CA ASP A 225 18.40 -17.29 22.66
C ASP A 225 19.92 -17.52 22.60
N GLY A 226 20.70 -16.44 22.69
CA GLY A 226 22.16 -16.47 22.57
C GLY A 226 22.65 -16.33 21.14
N ALA A 227 23.92 -15.95 20.97
CA ALA A 227 24.51 -15.52 19.70
C ALA A 227 24.66 -16.62 18.61
N VAL A 228 24.28 -17.86 18.93
CA VAL A 228 24.21 -18.96 17.94
C VAL A 228 22.89 -18.91 17.19
N THR A 229 21.79 -18.74 17.92
CA THR A 229 20.43 -18.66 17.39
C THR A 229 20.14 -17.26 16.89
N ASP A 230 20.47 -16.28 17.71
CA ASP A 230 20.37 -14.85 17.43
C ASP A 230 21.68 -14.26 16.93
N LYS A 231 21.71 -12.97 16.60
CA LYS A 231 22.96 -12.30 16.20
C LYS A 231 23.46 -11.35 17.26
N GLN A 232 24.77 -11.48 17.53
CA GLN A 232 25.52 -10.53 18.32
C GLN A 232 26.65 -9.96 17.46
N TRP A 233 26.73 -8.64 17.40
CA TRP A 233 27.83 -7.94 16.70
C TRP A 233 28.44 -6.88 17.60
N LYS A 234 29.70 -6.53 17.33
CA LYS A 234 30.41 -5.46 18.03
C LYS A 234 30.88 -4.43 17.02
N PHE A 235 30.06 -3.39 16.86
CA PHE A 235 30.27 -2.35 15.86
C PHE A 235 29.95 -0.98 16.47
N GLY A 236 30.90 -0.05 16.36
CA GLY A 236 30.83 1.27 16.99
C GLY A 236 31.56 1.37 18.33
N LEU A 237 31.28 2.43 19.08
CA LEU A 237 31.81 2.74 20.40
C LEU A 237 30.69 3.16 21.37
N PRO A 238 30.93 3.11 22.70
CA PRO A 238 30.03 3.71 23.67
C PRO A 238 29.68 5.16 23.33
N GLY A 239 28.39 5.51 23.43
CA GLY A 239 27.85 6.84 23.10
C GLY A 239 27.47 7.06 21.63
N ASP A 240 27.76 6.12 20.74
CA ASP A 240 27.31 6.18 19.35
C ASP A 240 25.79 6.06 19.21
N LYS A 241 25.24 6.67 18.16
CA LYS A 241 23.81 6.51 17.81
C LYS A 241 23.67 5.44 16.72
N PRO A 242 22.95 4.33 16.95
CA PRO A 242 22.83 3.27 15.97
C PRO A 242 21.92 3.69 14.80
N VAL A 243 22.23 3.18 13.62
CA VAL A 243 21.40 3.30 12.42
C VAL A 243 21.35 1.98 11.67
N VAL A 244 20.22 1.71 11.02
CA VAL A 244 20.00 0.48 10.26
C VAL A 244 19.33 0.85 8.96
N ALA A 245 20.00 0.54 7.85
CA ALA A 245 19.46 0.85 6.53
C ALA A 245 19.92 -0.12 5.44
N ASP A 246 19.16 -0.19 4.35
CA ASP A 246 19.61 -0.81 3.11
C ASP A 246 20.39 0.18 2.26
N TRP A 247 21.65 0.38 2.67
CA TRP A 247 22.59 1.32 2.05
C TRP A 247 22.86 1.04 0.56
N SER A 248 22.58 -0.19 0.10
CA SER A 248 22.89 -0.66 -1.25
C SER A 248 21.67 -0.84 -2.15
N GLY A 249 20.45 -0.75 -1.61
CA GLY A 249 19.21 -1.08 -2.32
C GLY A 249 19.06 -2.58 -2.64
N SER A 250 19.68 -3.44 -1.84
CA SER A 250 19.69 -4.90 -2.03
C SER A 250 18.45 -5.62 -1.47
N GLY A 251 17.61 -4.90 -0.73
CA GLY A 251 16.56 -5.43 0.14
C GLY A 251 17.07 -5.90 1.50
N VAL A 252 18.38 -5.86 1.77
CA VAL A 252 19.00 -6.29 3.04
C VAL A 252 19.55 -5.09 3.80
N ALA A 253 19.02 -4.87 5.01
CA ALA A 253 19.49 -3.80 5.88
C ALA A 253 20.79 -4.19 6.60
N ARG A 254 21.73 -3.26 6.69
CA ARG A 254 22.99 -3.42 7.44
C ARG A 254 23.12 -2.36 8.54
N ILE A 255 23.97 -2.65 9.51
CA ILE A 255 24.20 -1.78 10.66
C ILE A 255 25.14 -0.62 10.33
N GLY A 256 24.97 0.47 11.04
CA GLY A 256 25.90 1.59 11.07
C GLY A 256 25.77 2.36 12.38
N VAL A 257 26.68 3.31 12.59
CA VAL A 257 26.62 4.24 13.72
C VAL A 257 26.91 5.66 13.28
N PHE A 258 26.25 6.61 13.95
CA PHE A 258 26.54 8.03 13.84
C PHE A 258 27.28 8.52 15.08
N ARG A 259 28.38 9.24 14.86
CA ARG A 259 29.24 9.82 15.89
C ARG A 259 29.69 11.20 15.47
N SER A 260 29.21 12.23 16.16
CA SER A 260 29.71 13.60 16.02
C SER A 260 29.78 14.13 14.57
N GLY A 261 28.77 13.84 13.75
CA GLY A 261 28.73 14.25 12.33
C GLY A 261 29.32 13.24 11.34
N TYR A 262 29.90 12.14 11.84
CA TYR A 262 30.43 11.07 11.02
C TYR A 262 29.54 9.84 11.07
N TRP A 263 29.36 9.22 9.91
CA TRP A 263 28.66 7.95 9.73
C TRP A 263 29.70 6.86 9.52
N TYR A 264 29.59 5.75 10.24
CA TYR A 264 30.40 4.55 10.07
C TYR A 264 29.44 3.43 9.71
N VAL A 265 29.60 2.82 8.54
CA VAL A 265 28.66 1.85 8.00
C VAL A 265 29.40 0.54 7.75
N ASP A 266 28.87 -0.55 8.32
CA ASP A 266 29.31 -1.91 8.05
C ASP A 266 28.87 -2.28 6.63
N TRP A 267 29.80 -2.14 5.68
CA TRP A 267 29.46 -2.25 4.26
C TRP A 267 29.46 -3.70 3.79
N ASN A 268 30.37 -4.52 4.35
CA ASN A 268 30.46 -5.93 4.01
C ASN A 268 29.45 -6.79 4.81
N GLY A 269 28.85 -6.25 5.87
CA GLY A 269 27.84 -6.90 6.69
C GLY A 269 28.39 -7.93 7.67
N ASN A 270 29.67 -7.83 8.06
CA ASN A 270 30.30 -8.80 8.94
C ASN A 270 30.15 -8.46 10.45
N GLY A 271 29.56 -7.31 10.78
CA GLY A 271 29.33 -6.85 12.14
C GLY A 271 30.58 -6.32 12.86
N GLN A 272 31.65 -5.99 12.12
CA GLN A 272 32.91 -5.45 12.63
C GLN A 272 33.35 -4.22 11.82
N TRP A 273 34.18 -3.36 12.41
CA TRP A 273 34.77 -2.24 11.70
C TRP A 273 36.13 -2.63 11.15
N ASP A 274 36.23 -2.75 9.84
CA ASP A 274 37.42 -3.21 9.11
C ASP A 274 38.25 -2.04 8.51
N GLY A 275 37.87 -0.80 8.83
CA GLY A 275 38.47 0.39 8.25
C GLY A 275 37.88 0.78 6.89
N THR A 276 38.21 1.99 6.45
CA THR A 276 37.54 2.64 5.30
C THR A 276 37.82 2.01 3.93
N SER A 277 38.75 1.05 3.84
CA SER A 277 38.99 0.28 2.62
C SER A 277 37.91 -0.77 2.37
N ILE A 278 37.29 -1.28 3.44
CA ILE A 278 36.26 -2.32 3.37
C ILE A 278 34.90 -1.70 3.72
N ASP A 279 34.84 -1.01 4.86
CA ASP A 279 33.66 -0.30 5.32
C ASP A 279 33.58 1.12 4.78
N ARG A 280 32.49 1.82 5.11
CA ARG A 280 32.27 3.20 4.68
C ARG A 280 32.29 4.16 5.86
N ARG A 281 32.93 5.31 5.63
CA ARG A 281 32.87 6.46 6.51
C ARG A 281 32.46 7.69 5.73
N TRP A 282 31.39 8.33 6.15
CA TRP A 282 30.85 9.53 5.51
C TRP A 282 30.74 10.69 6.50
N LYS A 283 30.65 11.93 6.00
CA LYS A 283 30.58 13.12 6.84
C LYS A 283 29.37 13.98 6.48
N PHE A 284 28.27 13.77 7.20
CA PHE A 284 27.04 14.52 7.02
C PHE A 284 26.40 14.78 8.39
N GLY A 285 26.23 16.06 8.74
CA GLY A 285 25.74 16.50 10.05
C GLY A 285 26.84 16.96 11.02
N LEU A 286 26.42 17.25 12.25
CA LEU A 286 27.23 17.82 13.32
C LEU A 286 27.12 17.02 14.62
N ALA A 287 27.96 17.34 15.60
CA ALA A 287 27.79 16.81 16.95
C ALA A 287 26.45 17.27 17.56
N GLY A 288 25.73 16.33 18.19
CA GLY A 288 24.40 16.57 18.76
C GLY A 288 23.25 16.12 17.86
N ASP A 289 23.43 16.14 16.54
CA ASP A 289 22.41 15.75 15.57
C ASP A 289 21.89 14.32 15.78
N ILE A 290 20.60 14.09 15.51
CA ILE A 290 19.99 12.77 15.55
C ILE A 290 20.00 12.20 14.12
N PRO A 291 20.63 11.03 13.88
CA PRO A 291 20.68 10.47 12.54
C PRO A 291 19.31 9.94 12.13
N VAL A 292 18.98 10.09 10.86
CA VAL A 292 17.78 9.52 10.23
C VAL A 292 18.15 8.89 8.89
N VAL A 293 17.44 7.83 8.51
CA VAL A 293 17.68 7.10 7.26
C VAL A 293 16.35 6.80 6.59
N GLY A 294 16.30 6.96 5.26
CA GLY A 294 15.11 6.61 4.51
C GLY A 294 15.28 6.71 3.00
N ASP A 295 14.35 6.10 2.26
CA ASP A 295 14.31 6.24 0.80
C ASP A 295 13.56 7.51 0.42
N TRP A 296 14.24 8.65 0.57
CA TRP A 296 13.65 9.98 0.39
C TRP A 296 13.20 10.28 -1.05
N SER A 297 13.70 9.51 -2.02
CA SER A 297 13.41 9.72 -3.44
C SER A 297 12.75 8.52 -4.10
N ASN A 298 12.23 7.55 -3.33
CA ASN A 298 11.59 6.32 -3.83
C ASN A 298 12.48 5.55 -4.84
N SER A 299 13.79 5.57 -4.61
CA SER A 299 14.79 4.94 -5.49
C SER A 299 15.06 3.48 -5.16
N GLY A 300 14.54 2.97 -4.04
CA GLY A 300 14.87 1.68 -3.46
C GLY A 300 16.17 1.69 -2.64
N VAL A 301 16.88 2.82 -2.56
CA VAL A 301 18.09 2.99 -1.75
C VAL A 301 17.79 3.92 -0.57
N GLU A 302 18.03 3.44 0.64
CA GLU A 302 17.90 4.28 1.84
C GLU A 302 19.12 5.20 1.97
N ARG A 303 18.87 6.51 2.11
CA ARG A 303 19.90 7.56 2.19
C ARG A 303 19.92 8.22 3.56
N ILE A 304 21.01 8.95 3.84
CA ILE A 304 21.24 9.58 5.14
C ILE A 304 20.58 10.95 5.27
N GLY A 305 20.26 11.30 6.51
CA GLY A 305 19.83 12.63 6.90
C GLY A 305 20.08 12.84 8.39
N VAL A 306 19.91 14.07 8.85
CA VAL A 306 19.98 14.39 10.28
C VAL A 306 18.82 15.29 10.69
N PHE A 307 18.36 15.10 11.93
CA PHE A 307 17.42 15.98 12.59
C PHE A 307 18.13 16.83 13.65
N ARG A 308 17.86 18.13 13.63
CA ARG A 308 18.43 19.11 14.55
C ARG A 308 17.37 20.16 14.89
N ASN A 309 16.93 20.17 16.14
CA ASN A 309 16.05 21.22 16.69
C ASN A 309 14.80 21.52 15.83
N GLY A 310 14.09 20.49 15.36
CA GLY A 310 12.90 20.64 14.51
C GLY A 310 13.19 20.76 13.00
N GLN A 311 14.47 20.78 12.62
CA GLN A 311 14.91 20.85 11.23
C GLN A 311 15.45 19.51 10.76
N TRP A 312 15.02 19.09 9.58
CA TRP A 312 15.51 17.91 8.88
C TRP A 312 16.48 18.36 7.79
N TYR A 313 17.66 17.75 7.73
CA TYR A 313 18.67 17.98 6.70
C TYR A 313 18.89 16.64 6.00
N ILE A 314 18.56 16.56 4.72
CA ILE A 314 18.56 15.31 3.96
C ILE A 314 19.61 15.40 2.85
N ASP A 315 20.52 14.43 2.82
CA ASP A 315 21.46 14.26 1.71
C ASP A 315 20.67 13.77 0.49
N TRP A 316 20.32 14.71 -0.39
CA TRP A 316 19.40 14.41 -1.49
C TRP A 316 20.15 13.84 -2.70
N ASN A 317 21.34 14.37 -2.96
CA ASN A 317 22.17 13.98 -4.10
C ASN A 317 23.08 12.77 -3.78
N ASN A 318 23.07 12.29 -2.53
CA ASN A 318 23.79 11.12 -2.05
C ASN A 318 25.32 11.23 -2.18
N ASN A 319 25.85 12.46 -2.08
CA ASN A 319 27.28 12.70 -2.08
C ASN A 319 27.89 12.69 -0.67
N HIS A 320 27.03 12.59 0.36
CA HIS A 320 27.37 12.58 1.77
C HIS A 320 28.06 13.84 2.28
N VAL A 321 27.75 14.99 1.69
CA VAL A 321 28.20 16.32 2.07
C VAL A 321 26.99 17.25 2.09
N TRP A 322 26.93 18.19 3.04
CA TRP A 322 25.88 19.21 3.01
C TRP A 322 26.25 20.31 2.01
N ASP A 323 25.49 20.38 0.91
CA ASP A 323 25.66 21.33 -0.20
C ASP A 323 24.68 22.51 -0.13
N GLY A 324 23.91 22.60 0.95
CA GLY A 324 22.86 23.60 1.10
C GLY A 324 21.48 23.13 0.63
N ALA A 325 20.44 23.79 1.14
CA ALA A 325 19.05 23.31 1.05
C ALA A 325 18.44 23.25 -0.36
N VAL A 326 19.16 23.72 -1.39
CA VAL A 326 18.72 23.66 -2.80
C VAL A 326 19.22 22.37 -3.46
N THR A 327 20.48 22.00 -3.21
CA THR A 327 21.09 20.76 -3.72
C THR A 327 20.64 19.58 -2.87
N ASP A 328 20.70 19.76 -1.56
CA ASP A 328 20.11 18.89 -0.56
C ASP A 328 18.66 19.27 -0.29
N ARG A 329 18.07 18.72 0.76
CA ARG A 329 16.76 19.17 1.27
C ARG A 329 16.85 19.58 2.72
N GLN A 330 16.17 20.68 3.04
CA GLN A 330 15.89 21.08 4.40
C GLN A 330 14.39 21.19 4.61
N TRP A 331 13.87 20.56 5.65
CA TRP A 331 12.46 20.62 6.02
C TRP A 331 12.26 21.06 7.47
N SER A 332 11.10 21.64 7.75
CA SER A 332 10.72 22.14 9.07
C SER A 332 9.53 21.36 9.59
N PHE A 333 9.82 20.27 10.32
CA PHE A 333 8.79 19.41 10.89
C PHE A 333 9.23 18.94 12.29
N GLY A 334 8.54 19.44 13.33
CA GLY A 334 8.86 19.18 14.73
C GLY A 334 9.55 20.35 15.45
N LEU A 335 9.91 20.12 16.70
CA LEU A 335 10.49 21.10 17.62
C LEU A 335 11.82 20.60 18.22
N ALA A 336 12.51 21.48 18.95
CA ALA A 336 13.66 21.07 19.74
C ALA A 336 13.26 20.08 20.85
N GLY A 337 14.02 19.00 20.98
CA GLY A 337 13.75 17.90 21.92
C GLY A 337 12.89 16.77 21.36
N ASP A 338 12.31 16.96 20.17
CA ASP A 338 11.55 15.92 19.49
C ASP A 338 12.45 14.75 19.08
N LYS A 339 11.92 13.53 19.15
CA LYS A 339 12.58 12.33 18.65
C LYS A 339 12.11 12.08 17.22
N PRO A 340 12.95 12.30 16.20
CA PRO A 340 12.56 12.08 14.81
C PRO A 340 12.34 10.60 14.55
N HIS A 341 11.49 10.32 13.59
CA HIS A 341 11.22 8.97 13.15
C HIS A 341 10.92 8.94 11.66
N VAL A 342 11.45 7.92 10.99
CA VAL A 342 11.32 7.69 9.55
C VAL A 342 10.97 6.23 9.40
N ARG A 343 9.99 5.93 8.52
CA ARG A 343 9.57 4.61 7.98
C ARG A 343 8.03 4.57 7.86
N HIS A 344 7.48 3.39 7.64
CA HIS A 344 6.05 3.17 7.45
C HIS A 344 5.27 3.52 8.72
N PHE A 345 4.45 4.57 8.67
CA PHE A 345 3.45 4.86 9.70
C PHE A 345 2.12 4.27 9.25
N SER A 346 1.87 3.00 9.55
CA SER A 346 0.55 2.42 9.31
C SER A 346 -0.41 2.90 10.41
N PHE A 347 -1.12 4.01 10.19
CA PHE A 347 -2.29 4.38 11.01
C PHE A 347 -3.55 3.74 10.43
N VAL A 348 -4.50 3.31 11.28
CA VAL A 348 -5.91 2.97 10.92
C VAL A 348 -6.80 4.21 11.01
N SER A 349 -6.23 5.38 10.78
CA SER A 349 -6.95 6.40 10.02
C SER A 349 -6.22 6.49 8.68
N GLY A 350 -6.91 6.74 7.58
CA GLY A 350 -6.32 6.70 6.24
C GLY A 350 -7.11 5.80 5.30
N PRO A 351 -6.71 5.73 4.02
CA PRO A 351 -7.44 5.01 2.99
C PRO A 351 -7.85 3.59 3.42
N SER A 352 -6.99 2.86 4.14
CA SER A 352 -7.27 1.52 4.66
C SER A 352 -8.49 1.48 5.60
N ALA A 353 -8.60 2.40 6.55
CA ALA A 353 -9.73 2.49 7.45
C ALA A 353 -11.01 2.97 6.75
N GLU A 354 -10.87 3.93 5.83
CA GLU A 354 -11.98 4.38 4.99
C GLU A 354 -12.55 3.22 4.17
N ILE A 355 -11.69 2.46 3.50
CA ILE A 355 -12.06 1.28 2.72
C ILE A 355 -12.75 0.25 3.61
N VAL A 356 -12.12 -0.14 4.72
CA VAL A 356 -12.66 -1.17 5.64
C VAL A 356 -14.02 -0.74 6.18
N ASN A 357 -14.17 0.53 6.59
CA ASN A 357 -15.44 1.05 7.09
C ASN A 357 -16.52 1.11 5.99
N ALA A 358 -16.17 1.54 4.78
CA ALA A 358 -17.08 1.58 3.65
C ALA A 358 -17.57 0.16 3.30
N HIS A 359 -16.68 -0.83 3.23
CA HIS A 359 -17.05 -2.23 3.01
C HIS A 359 -17.90 -2.78 4.16
N ASN A 360 -17.47 -2.56 5.41
CA ASN A 360 -18.14 -3.09 6.59
C ASN A 360 -19.54 -2.48 6.79
N THR A 361 -19.78 -1.26 6.30
CA THR A 361 -21.12 -0.66 6.25
C THR A 361 -22.07 -1.54 5.45
N TRP A 362 -21.71 -1.91 4.22
CA TRP A 362 -22.52 -2.77 3.36
C TRP A 362 -22.61 -4.22 3.85
N ARG A 363 -21.52 -4.73 4.44
CA ARG A 363 -21.50 -6.08 5.03
C ARG A 363 -22.44 -6.20 6.22
N SER A 364 -22.49 -5.17 7.07
CA SER A 364 -23.40 -5.12 8.21
C SER A 364 -24.88 -5.09 7.81
N GLU A 365 -25.20 -4.45 6.67
CA GLU A 365 -26.57 -4.39 6.15
C GLU A 365 -27.14 -5.78 5.86
N VAL A 366 -26.29 -6.71 5.40
CA VAL A 366 -26.68 -8.09 5.08
C VAL A 366 -26.28 -9.10 6.16
N GLY A 367 -25.76 -8.64 7.30
CA GLY A 367 -25.38 -9.48 8.43
C GLY A 367 -24.11 -10.31 8.25
N THR A 368 -23.24 -9.95 7.30
CA THR A 368 -21.94 -10.63 7.11
C THR A 368 -20.86 -10.10 8.06
N PRO A 369 -19.91 -10.93 8.54
CA PRO A 369 -18.86 -10.50 9.46
C PRO A 369 -17.99 -9.39 8.90
N ALA A 370 -17.55 -8.47 9.75
CA ALA A 370 -16.66 -7.39 9.35
C ALA A 370 -15.31 -7.92 8.81
N GLN A 371 -14.83 -7.31 7.74
CA GLN A 371 -13.50 -7.51 7.19
C GLN A 371 -12.46 -6.69 7.97
N THR A 372 -11.21 -7.17 7.91
CA THR A 372 -10.01 -6.48 8.43
C THR A 372 -9.04 -6.11 7.30
N TRP A 373 -8.19 -5.11 7.51
CA TRP A 373 -7.18 -4.74 6.53
C TRP A 373 -6.06 -5.77 6.44
N SER A 374 -5.55 -6.02 5.23
CA SER A 374 -4.42 -6.90 4.97
C SER A 374 -3.35 -6.19 4.14
N GLY A 375 -2.19 -5.94 4.77
CA GLY A 375 -1.04 -5.31 4.10
C GLY A 375 -0.45 -6.15 2.97
N SER A 376 -0.60 -7.48 3.01
CA SER A 376 -0.18 -8.35 1.90
C SER A 376 -1.07 -8.20 0.67
N LEU A 377 -2.39 -8.08 0.86
CA LEU A 377 -3.33 -7.84 -0.24
C LEU A 377 -3.20 -6.42 -0.80
N GLU A 378 -2.94 -5.43 0.07
CA GLU A 378 -2.61 -4.05 -0.32
C GLU A 378 -1.40 -4.02 -1.25
N THR A 379 -0.33 -4.74 -0.89
CA THR A 379 0.90 -4.79 -1.68
C THR A 379 0.63 -5.27 -3.11
N THR A 380 -0.12 -6.36 -3.28
CA THR A 380 -0.42 -6.93 -4.61
C THR A 380 -1.44 -6.09 -5.37
N ALA A 381 -2.46 -5.55 -4.70
CA ALA A 381 -3.42 -4.63 -5.30
C ALA A 381 -2.76 -3.34 -5.80
N GLN A 382 -1.84 -2.76 -5.03
CA GLN A 382 -1.12 -1.55 -5.41
C GLN A 382 -0.19 -1.80 -6.60
N ARG A 383 0.53 -2.93 -6.64
CA ARG A 383 1.33 -3.32 -7.81
C ARG A 383 0.48 -3.37 -9.07
N TRP A 384 -0.71 -3.95 -8.99
CA TRP A 384 -1.60 -4.04 -10.14
C TRP A 384 -2.19 -2.68 -10.55
N ALA A 385 -2.59 -1.84 -9.60
CA ALA A 385 -3.03 -0.48 -9.88
C ALA A 385 -1.94 0.31 -10.63
N THR A 386 -0.69 0.24 -10.17
CA THR A 386 0.46 0.84 -10.85
C THR A 386 0.67 0.24 -12.24
N TYR A 387 0.59 -1.09 -12.40
CA TYR A 387 0.72 -1.73 -13.72
C TYR A 387 -0.35 -1.25 -14.71
N MET A 388 -1.61 -1.16 -14.28
CA MET A 388 -2.71 -0.62 -15.09
C MET A 388 -2.45 0.83 -15.51
N ALA A 389 -1.97 1.65 -14.57
CA ALA A 389 -1.63 3.05 -14.83
C ALA A 389 -0.45 3.21 -15.81
N THR A 390 0.61 2.42 -15.63
CA THR A 390 1.81 2.48 -16.48
C THR A 390 1.55 2.02 -17.90
N ASN A 391 0.70 1.01 -18.08
CA ASN A 391 0.47 0.37 -19.37
C ASN A 391 -0.83 0.81 -20.04
N ASP A 392 -1.61 1.68 -19.39
CA ASP A 392 -2.94 2.10 -19.81
C ASP A 392 -3.88 0.92 -20.12
N VAL A 393 -3.87 -0.08 -19.22
CA VAL A 393 -4.69 -1.28 -19.33
C VAL A 393 -5.70 -1.30 -18.20
N PHE A 394 -6.98 -1.51 -18.51
CA PHE A 394 -8.02 -1.73 -17.51
C PHE A 394 -8.47 -3.20 -17.53
N SER A 395 -7.85 -4.04 -16.69
CA SER A 395 -8.16 -5.47 -16.62
C SER A 395 -7.88 -6.04 -15.23
N HIS A 396 -8.44 -7.22 -14.94
CA HIS A 396 -8.13 -7.94 -13.71
C HIS A 396 -6.69 -8.46 -13.70
N SER A 397 -6.09 -8.53 -12.51
CA SER A 397 -4.74 -9.06 -12.33
C SER A 397 -4.65 -10.56 -12.66
N PRO A 398 -3.52 -11.02 -13.21
CA PRO A 398 -3.28 -12.45 -13.41
C PRO A 398 -3.21 -13.17 -12.06
N LYS A 399 -3.70 -14.42 -12.02
CA LYS A 399 -3.68 -15.30 -10.85
C LYS A 399 -2.34 -16.03 -10.74
N ASP A 400 -1.24 -15.28 -10.70
CA ASP A 400 0.13 -15.78 -10.81
C ASP A 400 0.92 -15.78 -9.49
N GLY A 401 0.29 -15.32 -8.40
CA GLY A 401 0.94 -15.17 -7.09
C GLY A 401 1.87 -13.96 -6.96
N TYR A 402 2.10 -13.20 -8.04
CA TYR A 402 2.88 -11.96 -8.01
C TYR A 402 1.98 -10.71 -7.97
N TYR A 403 0.97 -10.65 -8.85
CA TYR A 403 0.00 -9.57 -8.91
C TYR A 403 -1.29 -9.87 -8.11
N ARG A 404 -1.54 -11.15 -7.83
CA ARG A 404 -2.74 -11.59 -7.11
C ARG A 404 -2.44 -12.82 -6.25
N TYR A 405 -2.29 -12.59 -4.95
CA TYR A 405 -1.91 -13.63 -4.00
C TYR A 405 -2.89 -13.72 -2.83
N GLY A 406 -3.38 -14.93 -2.54
CA GLY A 406 -4.17 -15.28 -1.36
C GLY A 406 -3.40 -16.23 -0.45
N SER A 407 -3.94 -16.51 0.74
CA SER A 407 -3.27 -17.40 1.69
C SER A 407 -3.19 -18.85 1.17
N GLY A 408 -2.15 -19.58 1.56
CA GLY A 408 -2.01 -21.01 1.24
C GLY A 408 -1.73 -21.35 -0.23
N GLY A 409 -1.17 -20.42 -1.01
CA GLY A 409 -0.83 -20.65 -2.43
C GLY A 409 -2.02 -20.54 -3.39
N THR A 410 -3.08 -19.87 -2.96
CA THR A 410 -4.28 -19.60 -3.76
C THR A 410 -4.32 -18.14 -4.22
N TYR A 411 -5.36 -17.73 -4.95
CA TYR A 411 -5.54 -16.35 -5.43
C TYR A 411 -6.64 -15.62 -4.64
N ALA A 412 -6.43 -14.32 -4.44
CA ALA A 412 -7.41 -13.44 -3.81
C ALA A 412 -8.63 -13.14 -4.72
N GLY A 413 -9.73 -12.67 -4.15
CA GLY A 413 -10.81 -11.97 -4.88
C GLY A 413 -10.31 -10.62 -5.40
N GLU A 414 -11.02 -9.98 -6.33
CA GLU A 414 -10.61 -8.66 -6.83
C GLU A 414 -11.77 -7.86 -7.40
N ASN A 415 -11.83 -6.58 -7.05
CA ASN A 415 -12.64 -5.56 -7.70
C ASN A 415 -11.69 -4.48 -8.25
N ILE A 416 -12.01 -3.95 -9.43
CA ILE A 416 -11.28 -2.83 -10.05
C ILE A 416 -12.25 -1.71 -10.43
N ALA A 417 -11.79 -0.47 -10.35
CA ALA A 417 -12.55 0.70 -10.76
C ALA A 417 -11.65 1.76 -11.41
N TRP A 418 -12.25 2.65 -12.19
CA TRP A 418 -11.58 3.81 -12.78
C TRP A 418 -12.43 5.06 -12.57
N ALA A 419 -11.79 6.20 -12.29
CA ALA A 419 -12.44 7.49 -12.19
C ALA A 419 -11.64 8.59 -12.91
N SER A 420 -12.33 9.53 -13.55
CA SER A 420 -11.68 10.62 -14.30
C SER A 420 -11.01 11.69 -13.40
N TYR A 421 -11.27 11.65 -12.10
CA TYR A 421 -10.67 12.50 -11.07
C TYR A 421 -10.57 11.71 -9.77
N ASP A 422 -9.86 12.28 -8.80
CA ASP A 422 -9.65 11.63 -7.52
C ASP A 422 -10.96 11.51 -6.75
N ARG A 423 -11.29 10.30 -6.30
CA ARG A 423 -12.51 9.97 -5.56
C ARG A 423 -12.13 9.34 -4.23
N SER A 424 -12.91 9.64 -3.21
CA SER A 424 -12.80 8.96 -1.92
C SER A 424 -13.06 7.46 -2.08
N TRP A 425 -12.46 6.62 -1.24
CA TRP A 425 -12.75 5.18 -1.28
C TRP A 425 -14.20 4.88 -0.91
N THR A 426 -14.79 5.69 -0.04
CA THR A 426 -16.21 5.63 0.30
C THR A 426 -17.07 5.83 -0.94
N ASP A 427 -16.74 6.79 -1.80
CA ASP A 427 -17.43 7.02 -3.07
C ASP A 427 -17.28 5.85 -4.04
N ILE A 428 -16.07 5.33 -4.18
CA ILE A 428 -15.78 4.19 -5.05
C ILE A 428 -16.58 2.97 -4.59
N VAL A 429 -16.51 2.61 -3.32
CA VAL A 429 -17.24 1.47 -2.75
C VAL A 429 -18.74 1.69 -2.85
N SER A 430 -19.23 2.90 -2.57
CA SER A 430 -20.66 3.25 -2.68
C SER A 430 -21.16 3.17 -4.13
N HIS A 431 -20.34 3.50 -5.13
CA HIS A 431 -20.71 3.30 -6.54
C HIS A 431 -20.84 1.82 -6.90
N LEU A 432 -20.10 0.94 -6.24
CA LEU A 432 -20.22 -0.52 -6.40
C LEU A 432 -21.44 -1.10 -5.66
N THR A 433 -22.13 -0.35 -4.78
CA THR A 433 -23.01 -0.93 -3.74
C THR A 433 -24.33 -0.19 -3.48
N THR A 434 -24.50 1.08 -3.86
CA THR A 434 -25.72 1.87 -3.61
C THR A 434 -26.83 1.57 -4.64
N THR A 435 -27.99 2.21 -4.52
CA THR A 435 -29.12 2.16 -5.49
C THR A 435 -29.48 3.53 -6.07
N SER A 436 -28.79 4.59 -5.67
CA SER A 436 -29.17 6.00 -5.94
C SER A 436 -28.68 6.54 -7.29
N TRP A 437 -27.90 5.77 -8.04
CA TRP A 437 -27.45 6.10 -9.39
C TRP A 437 -27.85 5.00 -10.37
N ALA A 438 -28.21 5.37 -11.60
CA ALA A 438 -28.43 4.42 -12.68
C ALA A 438 -27.13 3.64 -12.93
N GLY A 439 -27.14 2.31 -12.76
CA GLY A 439 -25.99 1.43 -13.04
C GLY A 439 -25.21 0.87 -11.84
N THR A 440 -25.68 1.07 -10.59
CA THR A 440 -25.07 0.44 -9.42
C THR A 440 -25.42 -1.05 -9.29
N GLU A 441 -24.51 -1.84 -8.78
CA GLU A 441 -24.58 -3.31 -8.88
C GLU A 441 -25.58 -4.00 -7.94
N LYS A 442 -25.84 -3.42 -6.76
CA LYS A 442 -26.79 -3.96 -5.78
C LYS A 442 -28.19 -4.11 -6.35
N GLN A 443 -28.63 -3.16 -7.18
CA GLN A 443 -29.97 -3.19 -7.78
C GLN A 443 -30.18 -4.39 -8.72
N TYR A 444 -29.08 -4.95 -9.24
CA TYR A 444 -29.11 -6.10 -10.13
C TYR A 444 -29.00 -7.43 -9.37
N TYR A 445 -28.71 -7.42 -8.07
CA TYR A 445 -28.65 -8.65 -7.28
C TYR A 445 -30.05 -9.12 -6.88
N ASN A 446 -30.43 -10.34 -7.27
CA ASN A 446 -31.74 -10.90 -6.92
C ASN A 446 -31.69 -11.68 -5.60
N HIS A 447 -32.18 -11.05 -4.53
CA HIS A 447 -32.29 -11.64 -3.19
C HIS A 447 -33.28 -12.81 -3.08
N ALA A 448 -34.27 -12.88 -3.96
CA ALA A 448 -35.40 -13.81 -3.88
C ALA A 448 -35.16 -15.14 -4.63
N ASN A 449 -34.01 -15.32 -5.28
CA ASN A 449 -33.82 -16.44 -6.19
C ASN A 449 -33.31 -17.73 -5.52
N THR A 450 -33.73 -18.86 -6.07
CA THR A 450 -33.22 -20.21 -5.76
C THR A 450 -31.87 -20.48 -6.43
N PHE A 451 -31.50 -19.71 -7.46
CA PHE A 451 -30.18 -19.77 -8.08
C PHE A 451 -29.15 -18.93 -7.30
N PRO A 452 -28.09 -19.52 -6.71
CA PRO A 452 -27.10 -18.78 -5.94
C PRO A 452 -26.33 -17.78 -6.80
N ASN A 453 -26.08 -16.58 -6.29
CA ASN A 453 -25.28 -15.54 -6.94
C ASN A 453 -25.81 -15.14 -8.34
N CYS A 454 -27.12 -14.87 -8.46
CA CYS A 454 -27.76 -14.46 -9.72
C CYS A 454 -27.91 -12.93 -9.82
N CYS A 455 -27.47 -12.36 -10.95
CA CYS A 455 -27.75 -10.97 -11.32
C CYS A 455 -28.86 -10.90 -12.38
N ILE A 456 -29.79 -9.96 -12.24
CA ILE A 456 -30.90 -9.68 -13.16
C ILE A 456 -30.76 -8.25 -13.69
N GLY A 457 -30.83 -8.06 -14.99
CA GLY A 457 -30.84 -6.73 -15.61
C GLY A 457 -29.49 -5.99 -15.62
N GLY A 458 -28.41 -6.59 -15.09
CA GLY A 458 -27.07 -5.99 -15.05
C GLY A 458 -26.02 -6.88 -14.38
N THR A 459 -24.86 -6.30 -14.07
CA THR A 459 -23.75 -6.97 -13.36
C THR A 459 -23.85 -6.70 -11.87
N CYS A 460 -23.57 -7.71 -11.05
CA CYS A 460 -23.58 -7.58 -9.58
C CYS A 460 -22.33 -8.18 -8.89
N SER A 461 -21.27 -8.47 -9.66
CA SER A 461 -20.08 -9.20 -9.18
C SER A 461 -19.21 -8.40 -8.22
N HIS A 462 -19.09 -7.08 -8.38
CA HIS A 462 -18.40 -6.23 -7.42
C HIS A 462 -19.19 -6.13 -6.12
N TYR A 463 -20.51 -5.93 -6.19
CA TYR A 463 -21.39 -5.91 -5.00
C TYR A 463 -21.26 -7.21 -4.21
N THR A 464 -21.46 -8.35 -4.88
CA THR A 464 -21.42 -9.67 -4.23
C THR A 464 -20.06 -10.01 -3.64
N GLN A 465 -18.95 -9.53 -4.22
CA GLN A 465 -17.63 -9.64 -3.60
C GLN A 465 -17.49 -8.80 -2.33
N VAL A 466 -18.00 -7.56 -2.30
CA VAL A 466 -17.95 -6.68 -1.12
C VAL A 466 -18.63 -7.34 0.08
N ILE A 467 -19.81 -7.92 -0.16
CA ILE A 467 -20.65 -8.55 0.87
C ILE A 467 -20.45 -10.07 1.03
N TRP A 468 -19.37 -10.64 0.50
CA TRP A 468 -19.15 -12.09 0.55
C TRP A 468 -18.84 -12.58 1.97
N LEU A 469 -19.64 -13.51 2.50
CA LEU A 469 -19.60 -14.00 3.89
C LEU A 469 -18.20 -14.41 4.32
N ASP A 470 -17.53 -15.23 3.52
CA ASP A 470 -16.22 -15.83 3.84
C ASP A 470 -15.03 -14.91 3.53
N SER A 471 -15.25 -13.73 2.95
CA SER A 471 -14.18 -12.75 2.76
C SER A 471 -13.94 -12.01 4.07
N THR A 472 -12.85 -12.35 4.75
CA THR A 472 -12.42 -11.86 6.09
C THR A 472 -11.42 -10.70 6.05
N GLN A 473 -10.72 -10.52 4.93
CA GLN A 473 -9.65 -9.56 4.77
C GLN A 473 -9.77 -8.82 3.44
N ILE A 474 -9.31 -7.57 3.43
CA ILE A 474 -9.24 -6.72 2.23
C ILE A 474 -7.94 -5.91 2.21
N GLY A 475 -7.39 -5.68 1.03
CA GLY A 475 -6.32 -4.71 0.81
C GLY A 475 -6.44 -4.10 -0.58
N CYS A 476 -6.16 -2.81 -0.71
CA CYS A 476 -6.40 -2.07 -1.95
C CYS A 476 -5.23 -1.16 -2.32
N GLY A 477 -5.19 -0.76 -3.59
CA GLY A 477 -4.24 0.21 -4.11
C GLY A 477 -4.86 1.13 -5.16
N LYS A 478 -4.23 2.29 -5.36
CA LYS A 478 -4.66 3.34 -6.29
C LYS A 478 -3.48 3.87 -7.10
N ALA A 479 -3.70 4.20 -8.38
CA ALA A 479 -2.67 4.83 -9.20
C ALA A 479 -3.26 5.90 -10.13
N TYR A 480 -2.52 7.00 -10.32
CA TYR A 480 -2.89 8.12 -11.17
C TYR A 480 -2.20 8.05 -12.53
N VAL A 481 -2.92 8.41 -13.59
CA VAL A 481 -2.38 8.63 -14.93
C VAL A 481 -2.68 10.07 -15.37
N PRO A 482 -1.64 10.89 -15.61
CA PRO A 482 -1.79 12.26 -16.10
C PRO A 482 -2.68 12.33 -17.35
N GLY A 483 -3.75 13.12 -17.27
CA GLY A 483 -4.69 13.32 -18.38
C GLY A 483 -5.68 12.18 -18.66
N ASN A 484 -5.59 11.04 -17.95
CA ASN A 484 -6.58 9.95 -18.05
C ASN A 484 -7.45 9.88 -16.80
N GLY A 485 -6.88 9.58 -15.63
CA GLY A 485 -7.65 9.43 -14.40
C GLY A 485 -6.96 8.57 -13.34
N TYR A 486 -7.76 7.97 -12.46
CA TYR A 486 -7.33 7.15 -11.34
C TYR A 486 -7.84 5.72 -11.49
N TYR A 487 -6.94 4.76 -11.30
CA TYR A 487 -7.24 3.34 -11.22
C TYR A 487 -7.29 2.89 -9.77
N TYR A 488 -8.29 2.09 -9.41
CA TYR A 488 -8.50 1.54 -8.06
C TYR A 488 -8.55 0.02 -8.15
N VAL A 489 -7.89 -0.66 -7.22
CA VAL A 489 -7.87 -2.14 -7.12
C VAL A 489 -8.09 -2.51 -5.67
N CYS A 490 -9.02 -3.40 -5.38
CA CYS A 490 -9.19 -4.03 -4.07
C CYS A 490 -9.14 -5.54 -4.21
N GLN A 491 -8.35 -6.21 -3.37
CA GLN A 491 -8.23 -7.66 -3.32
C GLN A 491 -8.75 -8.20 -1.99
N TYR A 492 -9.37 -9.39 -2.01
CA TYR A 492 -10.17 -9.94 -0.90
C TYR A 492 -9.73 -11.35 -0.52
N TRP A 493 -9.72 -11.67 0.77
CA TRP A 493 -9.40 -13.02 1.27
C TRP A 493 -10.38 -13.51 2.36
N SER A 494 -10.99 -14.69 2.25
CA SER A 494 -10.96 -15.59 1.09
C SER A 494 -11.67 -14.98 -0.13
N PRO A 495 -11.32 -15.37 -1.37
CA PRO A 495 -11.99 -14.90 -2.58
C PRO A 495 -13.50 -15.20 -2.52
N GLY A 496 -14.31 -14.30 -3.09
CA GLY A 496 -15.74 -14.51 -3.26
C GLY A 496 -16.11 -14.95 -4.67
N ASN A 497 -17.39 -14.83 -5.01
CA ASN A 497 -17.96 -15.07 -6.35
C ASN A 497 -17.74 -16.49 -6.89
N TYR A 498 -17.78 -17.48 -6.00
CA TYR A 498 -17.86 -18.88 -6.39
C TYR A 498 -19.20 -19.18 -7.05
N ILE A 499 -19.17 -19.84 -8.22
CA ILE A 499 -20.39 -20.27 -8.92
C ILE A 499 -21.17 -21.22 -8.02
N GLY A 500 -22.48 -20.99 -7.89
CA GLY A 500 -23.36 -21.87 -7.12
C GLY A 500 -23.29 -21.69 -5.61
N GLN A 501 -22.55 -20.69 -5.11
CA GLN A 501 -22.55 -20.32 -3.70
C GLN A 501 -23.28 -19.00 -3.48
N LYS A 502 -23.96 -18.85 -2.34
CA LYS A 502 -24.58 -17.58 -1.97
C LYS A 502 -23.54 -16.66 -1.33
N PRO A 503 -23.58 -15.34 -1.59
CA PRO A 503 -22.73 -14.38 -0.91
C PRO A 503 -23.00 -14.28 0.60
N TYR A 504 -24.21 -14.62 1.08
CA TYR A 504 -24.59 -14.67 2.50
C TYR A 504 -25.86 -15.53 2.70
#